data_AF-A0A2G9UJP9-F1
#
_entry.id   AF-A0A2G9UJP9-F1
#
_cell.length_a   1.000
_cell.length_b   1.000
_cell.length_c   1.000
_cell.angle_alpha   90.00
_cell.angle_beta   90.00
_cell.angle_gamma   90.00
#
_symmetry.space_group_name_H-M   'P 1'
#
loop_
_entity.id
_entity.type
_entity.pdbx_description
1 polymer ?
#
loop_
_entity_poly.entity_id
_entity_poly.type
_entity_poly.pdbx_seq_one_letter_code
_entity_poly.pdbx_strand_id
1 'polypeptide(L)'
;MLANDATSSAVVFVGSGPSGDPVLYVGTTFVRGPLFRDDIPAVTSLRLSRSRDGDAKEFELADKGLATGTEISLERKYRSSYSIDYVGGFESGKYAYFATRQRKTLGEDAPLQSRLVRVCTGDSHFYSYTEVMLECMKDDTDYNLIQDVYVATAGYNLAKSLGISEGDEVLYGVFVADQVTSFQRNVRFLV
;
A
#
# COMPACT_ATOMS: atom_id res chain seq x y z
N MET A 1 -5.21 4.51 14.49
CA MET A 1 -5.56 4.77 13.08
C MET A 1 -5.53 3.46 12.29
N LEU A 2 -6.16 2.41 12.82
CA LEU A 2 -6.18 1.09 12.18
C LEU A 2 -7.62 0.59 12.16
N ALA A 3 -7.91 -0.28 11.19
CA ALA A 3 -9.11 -1.09 11.14
C ALA A 3 -9.31 -1.82 12.47
N ASN A 4 -10.57 -1.84 12.94
CA ASN A 4 -10.92 -2.35 14.26
C ASN A 4 -11.90 -3.53 14.22
N ASP A 5 -11.96 -4.21 13.08
CA ASP A 5 -12.68 -5.47 12.92
C ASP A 5 -11.69 -6.59 12.59
N ALA A 6 -12.17 -7.83 12.53
CA ALA A 6 -11.33 -9.01 12.33
C ALA A 6 -11.00 -9.31 10.85
N THR A 7 -11.63 -8.61 9.91
CA THR A 7 -11.63 -8.96 8.47
C THR A 7 -10.95 -7.91 7.60
N SER A 8 -10.88 -6.68 8.07
CA SER A 8 -10.34 -5.52 7.38
C SER A 8 -8.83 -5.49 7.54
N SER A 9 -8.15 -5.27 6.42
CA SER A 9 -6.70 -5.32 6.39
C SER A 9 -6.05 -4.03 6.92
N ALA A 10 -4.85 -4.18 7.48
CA ALA A 10 -3.97 -3.07 7.77
C ALA A 10 -2.51 -3.51 7.56
N VAL A 11 -1.75 -2.65 6.90
CA VAL A 11 -0.31 -2.82 6.67
C VAL A 11 0.40 -1.66 7.34
N VAL A 12 1.46 -2.00 8.07
CA VAL A 12 2.26 -1.05 8.82
C VAL A 12 3.74 -1.40 8.66
N PHE A 13 4.57 -0.42 8.34
CA PHE A 13 6.02 -0.56 8.31
C PHE A 13 6.70 0.75 8.68
N VAL A 14 7.94 0.66 9.17
CA VAL A 14 8.78 1.82 9.48
C VAL A 14 9.61 2.16 8.25
N GLY A 15 9.72 3.44 7.94
CA GLY A 15 10.55 3.94 6.86
C GLY A 15 11.04 5.36 7.07
N SER A 16 11.78 5.88 6.10
CA SER A 16 12.30 7.24 6.08
C SER A 16 11.17 8.26 5.90
N GLY A 17 11.15 9.32 6.71
CA GLY A 17 10.16 10.41 6.60
C GLY A 17 10.69 11.67 5.91
N PRO A 18 9.82 12.68 5.71
CA PRO A 18 10.18 13.91 5.00
C PRO A 18 11.31 14.73 5.66
N SER A 19 11.41 14.69 6.99
CA SER A 19 12.49 15.33 7.76
C SER A 19 13.78 14.51 7.83
N GLY A 20 13.80 13.30 7.26
CA GLY A 20 14.85 12.31 7.45
C GLY A 20 14.71 11.47 8.73
N ASP A 21 13.81 11.84 9.64
CA ASP A 21 13.47 11.01 10.79
C ASP A 21 12.62 9.81 10.38
N PRO A 22 12.73 8.67 11.07
CA PRO A 22 11.90 7.51 10.78
C PRO A 22 10.42 7.79 11.13
N VAL A 23 9.54 7.35 10.22
CA VAL A 23 8.08 7.47 10.33
C VAL A 23 7.43 6.09 10.21
N LEU A 24 6.22 5.99 10.72
CA LEU A 24 5.37 4.82 10.60
C LEU A 24 4.43 5.00 9.41
N TYR A 25 4.66 4.24 8.33
CA TYR A 25 3.74 4.15 7.21
C TYR A 25 2.58 3.23 7.57
N VAL A 26 1.35 3.68 7.34
CA VAL A 26 0.13 2.95 7.66
C VAL A 26 -0.82 2.99 6.46
N GLY A 27 -1.21 1.82 5.99
CA GLY A 27 -2.28 1.62 5.03
C GLY A 27 -3.38 0.79 5.71
N THR A 28 -4.62 1.28 5.75
CA THR A 28 -5.70 0.58 6.44
C THR A 28 -6.99 0.62 5.66
N THR A 29 -7.70 -0.51 5.63
CA THR A 29 -9.06 -0.58 5.10
C THR A 29 -9.97 0.29 5.95
N PHE A 30 -10.85 1.06 5.30
CA PHE A 30 -11.84 1.87 5.98
C PHE A 30 -12.88 0.97 6.65
N VAL A 31 -13.07 1.12 7.95
CA VAL A 31 -14.11 0.43 8.72
C VAL A 31 -15.09 1.46 9.25
N ARG A 32 -16.36 1.29 8.90
CA ARG A 32 -17.44 2.10 9.47
C ARG A 32 -17.56 1.79 10.95
N GLY A 33 -17.48 2.81 11.80
CA GLY A 33 -17.62 2.65 13.25
C GLY A 33 -18.34 3.84 13.89
N PRO A 34 -18.48 3.84 15.23
CA PRO A 34 -19.01 5.00 15.95
C PRO A 34 -18.11 6.24 15.74
N LEU A 35 -18.58 7.40 16.23
CA LEU A 35 -17.96 8.73 16.07
C LEU A 35 -16.41 8.69 16.09
N PHE A 36 -15.78 9.58 15.32
CA PHE A 36 -14.30 9.73 15.15
C PHE A 36 -13.60 8.75 14.18
N ARG A 37 -14.33 7.89 13.45
CA ARG A 37 -13.78 7.04 12.37
C ARG A 37 -13.75 7.69 10.98
N ASP A 38 -14.52 8.77 10.79
CA ASP A 38 -14.69 9.41 9.47
C ASP A 38 -13.42 10.09 8.95
N ASP A 39 -12.41 10.27 9.81
CA ASP A 39 -11.16 10.96 9.48
C ASP A 39 -9.94 10.03 9.52
N ILE A 40 -10.13 8.69 9.47
CA ILE A 40 -9.00 7.77 9.29
C ILE A 40 -8.58 7.78 7.81
N PRO A 41 -7.34 8.20 7.49
CA PRO A 41 -6.85 8.18 6.12
C PRO A 41 -6.62 6.75 5.63
N ALA A 42 -6.72 6.56 4.32
CA ALA A 42 -6.47 5.28 3.67
C ALA A 42 -4.98 4.92 3.74
N VAL A 43 -4.12 5.88 3.42
CA VAL A 43 -2.65 5.79 3.54
C VAL A 43 -2.13 7.01 4.28
N THR A 44 -1.22 6.83 5.23
CA THR A 44 -0.60 7.93 5.99
C THR A 44 0.79 7.58 6.47
N SER A 45 1.61 8.59 6.79
CA SER A 45 2.82 8.42 7.59
C SER A 45 2.74 9.19 8.90
N LEU A 46 3.20 8.56 9.98
CA LEU A 46 3.05 9.06 11.35
C LEU A 46 4.41 9.20 12.05
N ARG A 47 4.54 10.16 12.95
CA ARG A 47 5.77 10.33 13.74
C ARG A 47 5.93 9.20 14.76
N LEU A 48 7.14 8.68 14.88
CA LEU A 48 7.54 7.68 15.89
C LEU A 48 8.10 8.29 17.17
N SER A 49 8.23 9.61 17.23
CA SER A 49 8.77 10.30 18.39
C SER A 49 8.05 11.63 18.58
N ARG A 50 7.99 12.08 19.83
CA ARG A 50 7.49 13.42 20.14
C ARG A 50 8.42 14.47 19.53
N SER A 51 7.83 15.56 19.05
CA SER A 51 8.61 16.71 18.61
C SER A 51 9.46 17.23 19.77
N ARG A 52 10.68 17.70 19.48
CA ARG A 52 11.58 18.30 20.48
C ARG A 52 10.95 19.51 21.17
N ASP A 53 10.10 20.23 20.45
CA ASP A 53 9.41 21.43 20.93
C ASP A 53 8.07 21.10 21.64
N GLY A 54 7.69 19.82 21.71
CA GLY A 54 6.49 19.35 22.42
C GLY A 54 5.16 19.53 21.69
N ASP A 55 5.15 20.24 20.56
CA ASP A 55 3.93 20.58 19.80
C ASP A 55 3.28 19.40 19.08
N ALA A 56 4.08 18.42 18.64
CA ALA A 56 3.57 17.23 17.93
C ALA A 56 3.80 15.96 18.76
N LYS A 57 2.75 15.15 18.87
CA LYS A 57 2.77 13.89 19.62
C LYS A 57 3.16 12.71 18.73
N GLU A 58 3.55 11.63 19.39
CA GLU A 58 3.76 10.34 18.73
C GLU A 58 2.44 9.86 18.11
N PHE A 59 2.54 9.22 16.93
CA PHE A 59 1.42 8.81 16.10
C PHE A 59 0.50 9.95 15.64
N GLU A 60 0.98 11.19 15.60
CA GLU A 60 0.38 12.23 14.76
C GLU A 60 1.00 12.19 13.36
N LEU A 61 0.35 12.82 12.38
CA LEU A 61 0.85 12.92 11.00
C LEU A 61 2.31 13.39 11.00
N ALA A 62 3.15 12.76 10.17
CA ALA A 62 4.55 13.13 10.01
C ALA A 62 4.70 14.60 9.63
N ASP A 63 3.88 15.07 8.70
CA ASP A 63 3.71 16.48 8.41
C ASP A 63 2.23 16.82 8.23
N LYS A 64 1.82 17.94 8.84
CA LYS A 64 0.45 18.46 8.78
C LYS A 64 0.48 19.93 8.40
N GLY A 65 0.01 20.22 7.19
CA GLY A 65 -0.24 21.57 6.70
C GLY A 65 -1.66 22.05 7.00
N LEU A 66 -1.99 23.25 6.50
CA LEU A 66 -3.32 23.86 6.67
C LEU A 66 -4.42 23.10 5.89
N ALA A 67 -4.09 22.57 4.72
CA ALA A 67 -5.03 21.91 3.82
C ALA A 67 -4.56 20.53 3.32
N THR A 68 -3.31 20.17 3.62
CA THR A 68 -2.66 18.94 3.14
C THR A 68 -1.77 18.37 4.25
N GLY A 69 -1.25 17.17 4.06
CA GLY A 69 -0.31 16.55 4.98
C GLY A 69 0.14 15.20 4.44
N THR A 70 0.83 14.44 5.26
CA THR A 70 1.27 13.08 4.92
C THR A 70 0.14 12.06 5.07
N GLU A 71 -0.95 12.29 4.33
CA GLU A 71 -2.13 11.44 4.31
C GLU A 71 -2.87 11.48 2.96
N ILE A 72 -3.46 10.36 2.58
CA ILE A 72 -4.43 10.25 1.49
C ILE A 72 -5.70 9.61 2.05
N SER A 73 -6.83 10.23 1.77
CA SER A 73 -8.15 9.77 2.20
C SER A 73 -9.06 9.54 1.01
N LEU A 74 -9.88 8.50 1.06
CA LEU A 74 -10.99 8.33 0.14
C LEU A 74 -12.00 9.48 0.31
N GLU A 75 -12.65 9.92 -0.77
CA GLU A 75 -13.76 10.87 -0.65
C GLU A 75 -14.90 10.29 0.20
N ARG A 76 -15.51 11.12 1.05
CA ARG A 76 -16.58 10.71 1.98
C ARG A 76 -17.68 9.85 1.34
N LYS A 77 -18.09 10.19 0.12
CA LYS A 77 -19.16 9.50 -0.61
C LYS A 77 -18.83 8.07 -1.05
N TYR A 78 -17.54 7.70 -1.13
CA TYR A 78 -17.09 6.37 -1.56
C TYR A 78 -16.65 5.47 -0.41
N ARG A 79 -16.46 5.99 0.81
CA ARG A 79 -15.89 5.22 1.93
C ARG A 79 -16.69 3.97 2.31
N SER A 80 -18.01 4.01 2.17
CA SER A 80 -18.87 2.85 2.47
C SER A 80 -18.99 1.86 1.31
N SER A 81 -18.73 2.31 0.07
CA SER A 81 -18.98 1.52 -1.14
C SER A 81 -17.71 1.22 -1.94
N TYR A 82 -16.53 1.63 -1.46
CA TYR A 82 -15.22 1.35 -2.07
C TYR A 82 -14.24 0.92 -0.98
N SER A 83 -13.85 -0.35 -1.02
CA SER A 83 -12.89 -0.95 -0.08
C SER A 83 -11.53 -1.10 -0.76
N ILE A 84 -10.47 -0.87 0.02
CA ILE A 84 -9.09 -1.13 -0.36
C ILE A 84 -8.54 -2.14 0.63
N ASP A 85 -8.09 -3.28 0.13
CA ASP A 85 -7.38 -4.28 0.92
C ASP A 85 -5.87 -4.06 0.75
N TYR A 86 -5.16 -3.92 1.85
CA TYR A 86 -3.71 -3.79 1.93
C TYR A 86 -3.09 -5.16 2.17
N VAL A 87 -2.23 -5.59 1.25
CA VAL A 87 -1.64 -6.92 1.24
C VAL A 87 -0.23 -6.90 1.83
N GLY A 88 0.57 -5.88 1.50
CA GLY A 88 1.90 -5.70 2.07
C GLY A 88 2.42 -4.30 1.82
N GLY A 89 3.55 -3.96 2.44
CA GLY A 89 4.16 -2.64 2.32
C GLY A 89 5.63 -2.68 2.68
N PHE A 90 6.41 -1.83 2.01
CA PHE A 90 7.86 -1.81 2.10
C PHE A 90 8.40 -0.45 1.64
N GLU A 91 9.60 -0.10 2.10
CA GLU A 91 10.40 0.99 1.53
C GLU A 91 11.41 0.40 0.56
N SER A 92 11.59 1.04 -0.59
CA SER A 92 12.66 0.73 -1.54
C SER A 92 13.16 2.04 -2.17
N GLY A 93 14.47 2.25 -2.11
CA GLY A 93 15.10 3.51 -2.53
C GLY A 93 14.58 4.73 -1.76
N LYS A 94 13.88 5.64 -2.45
CA LYS A 94 13.32 6.88 -1.87
C LYS A 94 11.79 6.88 -1.83
N TYR A 95 11.21 5.69 -1.81
CA TYR A 95 9.77 5.52 -1.97
C TYR A 95 9.24 4.50 -0.95
N ALA A 96 8.07 4.82 -0.42
CA ALA A 96 7.25 3.90 0.36
C ALA A 96 6.17 3.31 -0.55
N TYR A 97 5.98 2.00 -0.47
CA TYR A 97 5.09 1.24 -1.32
C TYR A 97 4.03 0.49 -0.51
N PHE A 98 2.83 0.38 -1.08
CA PHE A 98 1.78 -0.51 -0.58
C PHE A 98 1.21 -1.35 -1.72
N ALA A 99 1.23 -2.67 -1.55
CA ALA A 99 0.50 -3.57 -2.42
C ALA A 99 -0.96 -3.63 -1.96
N THR A 100 -1.88 -3.39 -2.87
CA THR A 100 -3.32 -3.32 -2.57
C THR A 100 -4.14 -4.17 -3.53
N ARG A 101 -5.32 -4.61 -3.09
CA ARG A 101 -6.40 -5.09 -3.93
C ARG A 101 -7.60 -4.18 -3.77
N GLN A 102 -8.17 -3.76 -4.89
CA GLN A 102 -9.28 -2.83 -4.91
C GLN A 102 -10.03 -2.94 -6.23
N ARG A 103 -11.24 -2.40 -6.30
CA ARG A 103 -12.03 -2.45 -7.54
C ARG A 103 -11.39 -1.62 -8.65
N LYS A 104 -11.49 -2.11 -9.90
CA LYS A 104 -10.96 -1.41 -11.08
C LYS A 104 -11.60 -0.04 -11.28
N THR A 105 -12.89 0.07 -10.96
CA THR A 105 -13.66 1.32 -11.00
C THR A 105 -14.49 1.46 -9.73
N LEU A 106 -15.21 2.57 -9.60
CA LEU A 106 -16.07 2.86 -8.44
C LEU A 106 -17.41 2.10 -8.45
N GLY A 107 -17.73 1.36 -9.52
CA GLY A 107 -18.96 0.56 -9.60
C GLY A 107 -18.90 -0.66 -8.70
N GLU A 108 -19.99 -1.04 -8.05
CA GLU A 108 -20.02 -2.15 -7.09
C GLU A 108 -19.65 -3.50 -7.73
N ASP A 109 -20.07 -3.73 -8.98
CA ASP A 109 -19.78 -4.94 -9.76
C ASP A 109 -18.43 -4.89 -10.49
N ALA A 110 -17.61 -3.86 -10.26
CA ALA A 110 -16.32 -3.76 -10.92
C ALA A 110 -15.37 -4.86 -10.45
N PRO A 111 -14.64 -5.53 -11.36
CA PRO A 111 -13.72 -6.59 -10.99
C PRO A 111 -12.61 -6.05 -10.08
N LEU A 112 -12.09 -6.92 -9.22
CA LEU A 112 -10.95 -6.60 -8.38
C LEU A 112 -9.67 -6.55 -9.21
N GLN A 113 -8.73 -5.72 -8.75
CA GLN A 113 -7.43 -5.56 -9.39
C GLN A 113 -6.38 -5.25 -8.33
N SER A 114 -5.18 -5.80 -8.54
CA SER A 114 -4.01 -5.48 -7.74
C SER A 114 -3.39 -4.15 -8.18
N ARG A 115 -3.03 -3.30 -7.22
CA ARG A 115 -2.31 -2.05 -7.46
C ARG A 115 -1.13 -1.90 -6.53
N LEU A 116 -0.08 -1.30 -7.05
CA LEU A 116 1.06 -0.84 -6.27
C LEU A 116 0.93 0.67 -6.07
N VAL A 117 0.66 1.06 -4.84
CA VAL A 117 0.66 2.45 -4.39
C VAL A 117 2.10 2.85 -4.10
N ARG A 118 2.48 4.08 -4.45
CA ARG A 118 3.82 4.65 -4.18
C ARG A 118 3.71 6.09 -3.71
N VAL A 119 4.53 6.46 -2.73
CA VAL A 119 4.76 7.86 -2.31
C VAL A 119 6.25 8.10 -2.07
N CYS A 120 6.76 9.28 -2.39
CA CYS A 120 8.13 9.68 -2.05
C CYS A 120 8.28 9.79 -0.53
N THR A 121 9.37 9.27 0.03
CA THR A 121 9.67 9.41 1.47
C THR A 121 9.93 10.86 1.88
N GLY A 122 10.49 11.66 0.97
CA GLY A 122 10.76 13.09 1.14
C GLY A 122 9.56 14.04 0.97
N ASP A 123 8.36 13.53 0.73
CA ASP A 123 7.18 14.35 0.40
C ASP A 123 6.27 14.57 1.61
N SER A 124 6.27 15.79 2.14
CA SER A 124 5.48 16.22 3.30
C SER A 124 3.99 16.45 3.02
N HIS A 125 3.55 16.28 1.77
CA HIS A 125 2.17 16.55 1.35
C HIS A 125 1.53 15.40 0.56
N PHE A 126 2.26 14.30 0.34
CA PHE A 126 1.84 13.15 -0.45
C PHE A 126 1.38 13.53 -1.88
N TYR A 127 1.89 14.62 -2.45
CA TYR A 127 1.66 15.00 -3.86
C TYR A 127 2.23 14.00 -4.86
N SER A 128 3.23 13.23 -4.44
CA SER A 128 3.85 12.14 -5.20
C SER A 128 3.06 10.84 -5.16
N TYR A 129 1.92 10.81 -4.45
CA TYR A 129 1.04 9.64 -4.40
C TYR A 129 0.64 9.21 -5.82
N THR A 130 0.89 7.95 -6.14
CA THR A 130 0.50 7.37 -7.42
C THR A 130 0.17 5.90 -7.23
N GLU A 131 -0.73 5.40 -8.07
CA GLU A 131 -1.10 3.99 -8.11
C GLU A 131 -0.84 3.45 -9.51
N VAL A 132 -0.16 2.31 -9.59
CA VAL A 132 0.00 1.57 -10.85
C VAL A 132 -0.69 0.23 -10.73
N MET A 133 -1.30 -0.22 -11.82
CA MET A 133 -1.93 -1.54 -11.89
C MET A 133 -0.85 -2.62 -11.97
N LEU A 134 -1.04 -3.71 -11.23
CA LEU A 134 -0.21 -4.92 -11.33
C LEU A 134 -0.99 -5.98 -12.09
N GLU A 135 -0.41 -6.45 -13.19
CA GLU A 135 -0.99 -7.49 -14.05
C GLU A 135 -0.03 -8.67 -14.08
N CYS A 136 -0.53 -9.87 -13.74
CA CYS A 136 0.23 -11.11 -13.80
C CYS A 136 -0.53 -12.08 -14.71
N MET A 137 -0.07 -12.24 -15.95
CA MET A 137 -0.70 -13.12 -16.92
C MET A 137 0.16 -14.35 -17.19
N LYS A 138 -0.49 -15.49 -17.36
CA LYS A 138 0.15 -16.68 -17.91
C LYS A 138 -0.82 -17.40 -18.83
N ASP A 139 -0.39 -17.64 -20.05
CA ASP A 139 -1.23 -18.14 -21.13
C ASP A 139 -2.46 -17.20 -21.26
N ASP A 140 -3.68 -17.74 -21.21
CA ASP A 140 -4.93 -16.94 -21.23
C ASP A 140 -5.54 -16.71 -19.84
N THR A 141 -4.78 -16.94 -18.77
CA THR A 141 -5.26 -16.74 -17.37
C THR A 141 -4.68 -15.48 -16.76
N ASP A 142 -5.56 -14.59 -16.31
CA ASP A 142 -5.23 -13.39 -15.54
C ASP A 142 -5.19 -13.71 -14.04
N TYR A 143 -4.03 -13.51 -13.42
CA TYR A 143 -3.78 -13.60 -11.99
C TYR A 143 -3.78 -12.19 -11.40
N ASN A 144 -4.93 -11.56 -11.37
CA ASN A 144 -5.14 -10.16 -10.99
C ASN A 144 -5.16 -9.91 -9.47
N LEU A 145 -5.12 -10.94 -8.61
CA LEU A 145 -5.28 -10.81 -7.15
C LEU A 145 -4.00 -11.17 -6.38
N ILE A 146 -3.29 -10.17 -5.91
CA ILE A 146 -2.09 -10.31 -5.09
C ILE A 146 -2.44 -10.83 -3.69
N GLN A 147 -1.65 -11.78 -3.21
CA GLN A 147 -1.82 -12.47 -1.93
C GLN A 147 -0.71 -12.14 -0.95
N ASP A 148 0.50 -11.88 -1.46
CA ASP A 148 1.64 -11.50 -0.65
C ASP A 148 2.69 -10.78 -1.51
N VAL A 149 3.56 -10.00 -0.87
CA VAL A 149 4.70 -9.33 -1.50
C VAL A 149 5.94 -9.37 -0.62
N TYR A 150 7.11 -9.48 -1.25
CA TYR A 150 8.39 -9.45 -0.58
C TYR A 150 9.45 -8.79 -1.47
N VAL A 151 10.33 -7.97 -0.88
CA VAL A 151 11.44 -7.35 -1.60
C VAL A 151 12.74 -8.03 -1.19
N ALA A 152 13.54 -8.42 -2.18
CA ALA A 152 14.88 -8.97 -1.97
C ALA A 152 15.81 -8.62 -3.13
N THR A 153 17.10 -8.65 -2.88
CA THR A 153 18.13 -8.37 -3.89
C THR A 153 18.29 -9.51 -4.88
N ALA A 154 18.44 -9.20 -6.17
CA ALA A 154 18.72 -10.20 -7.19
C ALA A 154 20.18 -10.69 -7.13
N GLY A 155 20.36 -12.02 -7.08
CA GLY A 155 21.68 -12.63 -7.30
C GLY A 155 22.07 -12.67 -8.79
N TYR A 156 23.34 -12.96 -9.08
CA TYR A 156 23.94 -12.93 -10.42
C TYR A 156 23.04 -13.45 -11.57
N ASN A 157 22.52 -14.69 -11.46
CA ASN A 157 21.75 -15.30 -12.54
C ASN A 157 20.42 -14.58 -12.80
N LEU A 158 19.72 -14.20 -11.73
CA LEU A 158 18.45 -13.50 -11.83
C LEU A 158 18.67 -12.08 -12.38
N ALA A 159 19.65 -11.36 -11.84
CA ALA A 159 20.00 -10.01 -12.27
C ALA A 159 20.32 -9.99 -13.78
N LYS A 160 21.13 -10.95 -14.24
CA LYS A 160 21.45 -11.13 -15.67
C LYS A 160 20.21 -11.39 -16.53
N SER A 161 19.25 -12.19 -16.03
CA SER A 161 18.01 -12.49 -16.78
C SER A 161 17.05 -11.31 -16.87
N LEU A 162 17.04 -10.45 -15.85
CA LEU A 162 16.20 -9.25 -15.78
C LEU A 162 16.86 -8.01 -16.43
N GLY A 163 18.15 -8.07 -16.75
CA GLY A 163 18.90 -6.94 -17.29
C GLY A 163 19.18 -5.85 -16.27
N ILE A 164 19.27 -6.21 -14.99
CA ILE A 164 19.57 -5.32 -13.85
C ILE A 164 20.95 -5.66 -13.26
N SER A 165 21.43 -4.82 -12.33
CA SER A 165 22.69 -5.08 -11.65
C SER A 165 22.52 -6.14 -10.57
N GLU A 166 23.55 -6.94 -10.33
CA GLU A 166 23.58 -7.81 -9.16
C GLU A 166 23.48 -6.97 -7.89
N GLY A 167 22.59 -7.37 -6.98
CA GLY A 167 22.29 -6.61 -5.75
C GLY A 167 21.14 -5.61 -5.90
N ASP A 168 20.62 -5.34 -7.10
CA ASP A 168 19.43 -4.51 -7.27
C ASP A 168 18.21 -5.17 -6.61
N GLU A 169 17.35 -4.35 -5.99
CA GLU A 169 16.12 -4.81 -5.34
C GLU A 169 15.08 -5.28 -6.37
N VAL A 170 14.44 -6.41 -6.07
CA VAL A 170 13.39 -7.03 -6.88
C VAL A 170 12.17 -7.31 -6.01
N LEU A 171 10.99 -7.00 -6.55
CA LEU A 171 9.71 -7.25 -5.90
C LEU A 171 9.17 -8.62 -6.31
N TYR A 172 9.10 -9.53 -5.34
CA TYR A 172 8.45 -10.82 -5.47
C TYR A 172 6.99 -10.68 -5.06
N GLY A 173 6.06 -11.05 -5.93
CA GLY A 173 4.63 -10.99 -5.64
C GLY A 173 3.95 -12.32 -5.88
N VAL A 174 3.04 -12.72 -4.99
CA VAL A 174 2.25 -13.95 -5.14
C VAL A 174 0.83 -13.59 -5.59
N PHE A 175 0.36 -14.15 -6.70
CA PHE A 175 -0.95 -13.83 -7.28
C PHE A 175 -1.84 -15.06 -7.44
N VAL A 176 -3.15 -14.85 -7.37
CA VAL A 176 -4.17 -15.84 -7.71
C VAL A 176 -5.11 -15.27 -8.77
N ALA A 177 -5.69 -16.15 -9.58
CA ALA A 177 -6.75 -15.79 -10.51
C ALA A 177 -8.03 -15.43 -9.75
N ASP A 178 -8.75 -14.42 -10.24
CA ASP A 178 -10.10 -14.12 -9.78
C ASP A 178 -11.05 -15.24 -10.23
N GLN A 179 -11.49 -16.05 -9.26
CA GLN A 179 -12.23 -17.28 -9.50
C GLN A 179 -13.72 -16.96 -9.67
N VAL A 180 -14.22 -17.00 -10.90
CA VAL A 180 -15.66 -17.28 -11.09
C VAL A 180 -15.93 -18.79 -11.07
N THR A 181 -14.95 -19.67 -11.33
CA THR A 181 -15.20 -21.13 -11.34
C THR A 181 -13.99 -22.02 -10.96
N SER A 182 -14.23 -22.81 -9.89
CA SER A 182 -13.58 -24.08 -9.52
C SER A 182 -12.37 -24.06 -8.57
N PHE A 183 -12.48 -24.95 -7.57
CA PHE A 183 -11.63 -25.16 -6.40
C PHE A 183 -10.20 -25.64 -6.72
N GLN A 184 -9.42 -24.85 -7.46
CA GLN A 184 -7.96 -24.96 -7.50
C GLN A 184 -7.37 -23.55 -7.34
N ARG A 185 -6.84 -23.26 -6.14
CA ARG A 185 -6.02 -22.06 -5.90
C ARG A 185 -4.73 -22.18 -6.69
N ASN A 186 -4.75 -21.76 -7.95
CA ASN A 186 -3.56 -21.64 -8.78
C ASN A 186 -2.80 -20.39 -8.32
N VAL A 187 -1.68 -20.62 -7.65
CA VAL A 187 -0.79 -19.58 -7.11
C VAL A 187 0.35 -19.32 -8.10
N ARG A 188 0.68 -18.06 -8.35
CA ARG A 188 1.80 -17.64 -9.22
C ARG A 188 2.73 -16.66 -8.53
N PHE A 189 4.00 -16.67 -8.94
CA PHE A 189 5.03 -15.75 -8.47
C PHE A 189 5.40 -14.80 -9.62
N LEU A 190 5.36 -13.50 -9.36
CA LEU A 190 6.04 -12.48 -10.16
C LEU A 190 7.43 -12.26 -9.54
N VAL A 191 8.45 -12.20 -10.39
CA VAL A 191 9.83 -11.80 -10.06
C VAL A 191 10.20 -10.64 -10.96
#